data_AF-A0A4Z0YWM2-F1
#
_entry.id   AF-A0A4Z0YWM2-F1
#
_cell.length_a   1.000
_cell.length_b   1.000
_cell.length_c   1.000
_cell.angle_alpha   90.00
_cell.angle_beta   90.00
_cell.angle_gamma   90.00
#
_symmetry.space_group_name_H-M   'P 1'
#
loop_
_entity.id
_entity.type
_entity.pdbx_description
1 polymer ?
#
loop_
_entity_poly.entity_id
_entity_poly.type
_entity_poly.pdbx_seq_one_letter_code
_entity_poly.pdbx_strand_id
1 'polypeptide(L)'
;METKPRYFCSDCNEVFKTKKLRTKHAIHAIHMRDRTCIDCCMVFYAPNGLTLHKALNKNHRPQLAAVEPSPSPDTKEAEPKLDHFSTVWWRGSAEVALMERPDYGFAWTSPALTEGFYTLLLSELLDSDRRASEGFPIAGQRSIKSANTKFPRSSVNNTPLCPPEPSASLPRAYAALVIDCEMVELEDHVQDLVSISVVDFLSGRIVLGSLVQPISRVKDWRTRVTGVHPSILRTAKQDPSKTVLQGWPEVREKIFAIADSNTVFVGHALPNDLKILRIATDRVVDSVALTAYAAFGRSVAKFPRRWSLKTACEELMGVEVQMKYCPHDPLEDALATRELIIWCLTHPARLLEWGDTVRVNHEIVVEERRERQRIEALKRAELSRAESGGNY
;
A
#
# COMPACT_ATOMS: atom_id res chain seq x y z
N MET A 1 -56.64 14.04 -2.25
CA MET A 1 -55.38 14.80 -2.04
C MET A 1 -54.27 13.78 -1.86
N GLU A 2 -53.61 13.38 -2.95
CA GLU A 2 -52.55 12.37 -2.92
C GLU A 2 -51.22 13.00 -2.53
N THR A 3 -50.75 12.74 -1.32
CA THR A 3 -49.41 13.17 -0.90
C THR A 3 -48.36 12.25 -1.50
N LYS A 4 -47.63 12.80 -2.48
CA LYS A 4 -46.49 12.20 -3.20
C LYS A 4 -45.54 11.37 -2.32
N PRO A 5 -44.93 10.31 -2.88
CA PRO A 5 -44.04 9.44 -2.14
C PRO A 5 -42.77 10.18 -1.73
N ARG A 6 -42.42 10.01 -0.46
CA ARG A 6 -41.21 10.52 0.17
C ARG A 6 -39.96 9.79 -0.38
N TYR A 7 -38.78 10.41 -0.24
CA TYR A 7 -37.53 9.91 -0.80
C TYR A 7 -37.03 8.70 0.00
N PHE A 8 -37.20 7.50 -0.53
CA PHE A 8 -36.73 6.28 0.12
C PHE A 8 -35.26 5.97 -0.21
N CYS A 9 -34.56 5.32 0.72
CA CYS A 9 -33.25 4.72 0.50
C CYS A 9 -33.45 3.33 -0.13
N SER A 10 -32.77 3.03 -1.24
CA SER A 10 -32.92 1.76 -1.97
C SER A 10 -32.24 0.56 -1.32
N ASP A 11 -31.46 0.78 -0.26
CA ASP A 11 -30.68 -0.26 0.40
C ASP A 11 -31.32 -0.71 1.72
N CYS A 12 -32.03 0.19 2.42
CA CYS A 12 -32.73 -0.11 3.68
C CYS A 12 -34.23 0.24 3.68
N ASN A 13 -34.76 0.78 2.57
CA ASN A 13 -36.14 1.23 2.41
C ASN A 13 -36.61 2.33 3.40
N GLU A 14 -35.71 2.96 4.16
CA GLU A 14 -36.05 4.10 5.02
C GLU A 14 -36.47 5.33 4.22
N VAL A 15 -37.44 6.09 4.75
CA VAL A 15 -38.16 7.12 4.00
C VAL A 15 -37.89 8.52 4.56
N PHE A 16 -37.32 9.40 3.73
CA PHE A 16 -36.87 10.73 4.13
C PHE A 16 -37.72 11.85 3.54
N LYS A 17 -37.84 12.93 4.32
CA LYS A 17 -38.59 14.14 3.93
C LYS A 17 -37.93 14.91 2.78
N THR A 18 -36.61 14.82 2.62
CA THR A 18 -35.86 15.51 1.55
C THR A 18 -34.74 14.64 0.99
N LYS A 19 -34.37 14.87 -0.27
CA LYS A 19 -33.25 14.20 -0.95
C LYS A 19 -31.91 14.39 -0.21
N LYS A 20 -31.68 15.58 0.37
CA LYS A 20 -30.46 15.90 1.14
C LYS A 20 -30.34 15.06 2.42
N LEU A 21 -31.43 14.84 3.14
CA LEU A 21 -31.45 14.00 4.34
C LEU A 21 -31.24 12.54 4.00
N ARG A 22 -31.88 12.06 2.92
CA ARG A 22 -31.67 10.70 2.40
C ARG A 22 -30.23 10.47 1.96
N THR A 23 -29.61 11.43 1.27
CA THR A 23 -28.20 11.38 0.87
C THR A 23 -27.26 11.41 2.09
N LYS A 24 -27.55 12.22 3.11
CA LYS A 24 -26.76 12.24 4.34
C LYS A 24 -26.85 10.91 5.09
N HIS A 25 -28.05 10.33 5.17
CA HIS A 25 -28.27 8.98 5.66
C HIS A 25 -27.49 7.96 4.83
N ALA A 26 -27.60 8.00 3.50
CA ALA A 26 -26.92 7.09 2.59
C ALA A 26 -25.39 7.15 2.72
N ILE A 27 -24.82 8.33 2.95
CA ILE A 27 -23.38 8.50 3.19
C ILE A 27 -23.00 7.95 4.57
N HIS A 28 -23.77 8.30 5.62
CA HIS A 28 -23.47 7.86 6.99
C HIS A 28 -23.72 6.36 7.24
N ALA A 29 -24.65 5.75 6.51
CA ALA A 29 -25.00 4.33 6.59
C ALA A 29 -24.35 3.50 5.47
N ILE A 30 -23.57 4.12 4.58
CA ILE A 30 -22.87 3.46 3.46
C ILE A 30 -23.85 2.77 2.48
N HIS A 31 -24.98 3.42 2.18
CA HIS A 31 -25.98 2.99 1.20
C HIS A 31 -25.74 3.74 -0.13
N MET A 32 -25.05 3.13 -1.10
CA MET A 32 -24.53 3.82 -2.30
C MET A 32 -25.25 3.48 -3.62
N ARG A 33 -26.31 2.66 -3.59
CA ARG A 33 -26.93 2.09 -4.81
C ARG A 33 -27.49 3.12 -5.81
N ASP A 34 -27.82 4.35 -5.37
CA ASP A 34 -28.29 5.42 -6.27
C ASP A 34 -27.17 6.21 -6.97
N ARG A 35 -25.90 5.92 -6.65
CA ARG A 35 -24.71 6.56 -7.23
C ARG A 35 -23.79 5.57 -7.94
N THR A 36 -24.23 4.32 -8.06
CA THR A 36 -23.46 3.23 -8.65
C THR A 36 -24.06 2.83 -9.98
N CYS A 37 -23.22 2.67 -11.01
CA CYS A 37 -23.67 2.06 -12.26
C CYS A 37 -23.94 0.58 -12.02
N ILE A 38 -25.16 0.12 -12.29
CA ILE A 38 -25.56 -1.27 -12.06
C ILE A 38 -24.79 -2.21 -13.01
N ASP A 39 -24.42 -1.72 -14.18
CA ASP A 39 -23.83 -2.55 -15.22
C ASP A 39 -22.30 -2.70 -15.12
N CYS A 40 -21.63 -1.90 -14.29
CA CYS A 40 -20.17 -2.01 -14.08
C CYS A 40 -19.69 -1.63 -12.68
N CYS A 41 -20.62 -1.45 -11.75
CA CYS A 41 -20.36 -1.19 -10.33
C CYS A 41 -19.52 0.06 -10.02
N MET A 42 -19.31 0.97 -10.99
CA MET A 42 -18.59 2.22 -10.79
C MET A 42 -19.42 3.22 -9.97
N VAL A 43 -18.84 3.81 -8.93
CA VAL A 43 -19.51 4.76 -8.01
C VAL A 43 -19.14 6.20 -8.34
N PHE A 44 -20.14 7.09 -8.44
CA PHE A 44 -19.96 8.48 -8.84
C PHE A 44 -20.28 9.45 -7.71
N TYR A 45 -19.28 10.24 -7.32
CA TYR A 45 -19.40 11.19 -6.21
C TYR A 45 -20.07 12.50 -6.62
N ALA A 46 -19.98 12.89 -7.89
CA ALA A 46 -20.67 14.05 -8.45
C ALA A 46 -22.15 13.72 -8.77
N PRO A 47 -23.12 14.61 -8.47
CA PRO A 47 -24.54 14.36 -8.70
C PRO A 47 -24.92 13.99 -10.14
N ASN A 48 -24.10 14.37 -11.12
CA ASN A 48 -24.26 14.11 -12.55
C ASN A 48 -23.33 13.01 -13.10
N GLY A 49 -22.36 12.52 -12.31
CA GLY A 49 -21.33 11.58 -12.79
C GLY A 49 -21.92 10.25 -13.27
N LEU A 50 -22.90 9.70 -12.53
CA LEU A 50 -23.59 8.47 -12.91
C LEU A 50 -24.40 8.63 -14.21
N THR A 51 -25.00 9.80 -14.40
CA THR A 51 -25.82 10.08 -15.59
C THR A 51 -24.93 10.21 -16.83
N LEU A 52 -23.79 10.91 -16.70
CA LEU A 52 -22.80 11.04 -17.76
C LEU A 52 -22.19 9.68 -18.12
N HIS A 53 -21.84 8.88 -17.11
CA HIS A 53 -21.30 7.54 -17.31
C HIS A 53 -22.25 6.61 -18.06
N LYS A 54 -23.56 6.61 -17.72
CA LYS A 54 -24.58 5.83 -18.45
C LYS A 54 -24.80 6.32 -19.88
N ALA A 55 -24.68 7.63 -20.12
CA ALA A 55 -24.84 8.22 -21.46
C ALA A 55 -23.68 7.87 -22.42
N LEU A 56 -22.47 7.75 -21.88
CA LEU A 56 -21.24 7.47 -22.64
C LEU A 56 -21.02 5.97 -22.89
N ASN A 57 -21.55 5.09 -22.03
CA ASN A 57 -21.27 3.65 -22.09
C ASN A 57 -22.53 2.83 -22.43
N LYS A 58 -23.05 2.98 -23.65
CA LYS A 58 -24.31 2.37 -24.11
C LYS A 58 -24.29 0.85 -24.34
N ASN A 59 -23.13 0.18 -24.20
CA ASN A 59 -22.94 -1.21 -24.64
C ASN A 59 -22.77 -2.22 -23.48
N HIS A 60 -23.17 -1.89 -22.26
CA HIS A 60 -23.14 -2.88 -21.19
C HIS A 60 -24.31 -3.86 -21.37
N ARG A 61 -24.02 -5.01 -21.97
CA ARG A 61 -24.99 -6.10 -22.18
C ARG A 61 -24.91 -7.07 -21.00
N PRO A 62 -26.00 -7.32 -20.26
CA PRO A 62 -25.99 -8.33 -19.21
C PRO A 62 -26.20 -9.72 -19.82
N GLN A 63 -25.32 -10.67 -19.52
CA GLN A 63 -25.71 -12.09 -19.48
C GLN A 63 -26.03 -12.43 -18.02
N LEU A 64 -27.32 -12.36 -17.69
CA LEU A 64 -27.89 -12.93 -16.47
C LEU A 64 -28.67 -14.19 -16.88
N ALA A 65 -28.24 -15.35 -16.39
CA ALA A 65 -29.16 -16.47 -16.18
C ALA A 65 -29.57 -16.44 -14.70
N ALA A 66 -30.87 -16.30 -14.49
CA ALA A 66 -31.55 -16.03 -13.24
C ALA A 66 -31.76 -17.29 -12.38
N VAL A 67 -31.72 -17.14 -11.05
CA VAL A 67 -32.63 -17.84 -10.11
C VAL A 67 -32.89 -16.95 -8.88
N GLU A 68 -34.16 -16.76 -8.54
CA GLU A 68 -34.71 -15.99 -7.39
C GLU A 68 -35.18 -16.95 -6.25
N PRO A 69 -35.51 -16.45 -5.03
CA PRO A 69 -35.13 -17.05 -3.73
C PRO A 69 -36.28 -17.47 -2.78
N SER A 70 -35.95 -18.01 -1.58
CA SER A 70 -36.57 -17.76 -0.22
C SER A 70 -36.28 -18.91 0.81
N PRO A 71 -36.57 -18.81 2.14
CA PRO A 71 -36.17 -17.79 3.15
C PRO A 71 -35.71 -18.31 4.57
N SER A 72 -34.88 -17.52 5.28
CA SER A 72 -34.78 -17.22 6.76
C SER A 72 -34.34 -18.31 7.81
N PRO A 73 -33.98 -17.98 9.10
CA PRO A 73 -33.47 -16.74 9.75
C PRO A 73 -32.27 -16.92 10.76
N ASP A 74 -31.79 -15.77 11.28
CA ASP A 74 -31.15 -15.48 12.59
C ASP A 74 -29.76 -16.04 13.00
N THR A 75 -28.79 -15.13 13.15
CA THR A 75 -28.26 -14.69 14.47
C THR A 75 -27.32 -13.48 14.36
N LYS A 76 -27.34 -12.65 15.40
CA LYS A 76 -26.56 -11.43 15.60
C LYS A 76 -25.13 -11.74 16.02
N GLU A 77 -24.16 -10.95 15.56
CA GLU A 77 -23.16 -10.31 16.43
C GLU A 77 -22.42 -9.19 15.68
N ALA A 78 -22.04 -8.16 16.43
CA ALA A 78 -21.53 -6.89 15.94
C ALA A 78 -20.00 -6.83 16.08
N GLU A 79 -19.32 -6.35 15.04
CA GLU A 79 -17.96 -5.80 15.13
C GLU A 79 -17.90 -4.43 14.43
N PRO A 80 -17.16 -3.44 14.98
CA PRO A 80 -17.10 -2.09 14.44
C PRO A 80 -16.12 -2.03 13.26
N LYS A 81 -16.61 -1.60 12.09
CA LYS A 81 -15.81 -1.42 10.88
C LYS A 81 -15.06 -0.10 10.91
N LEU A 82 -13.74 -0.16 10.79
CA LEU A 82 -12.87 0.95 10.43
C LEU A 82 -13.28 1.52 9.07
N ASP A 83 -13.74 2.77 9.07
CA ASP A 83 -13.95 3.63 7.91
C ASP A 83 -12.60 4.13 7.40
N HIS A 84 -12.15 3.65 6.23
CA HIS A 84 -11.58 4.43 5.12
C HIS A 84 -11.45 3.60 3.82
N PHE A 85 -11.31 4.30 2.69
CA PHE A 85 -12.18 4.17 1.50
C PHE A 85 -11.60 3.36 0.31
N SER A 86 -10.63 2.47 0.50
CA SER A 86 -10.07 1.62 -0.58
C SER A 86 -10.32 0.11 -0.41
N THR A 87 -10.89 -0.33 0.71
CA THR A 87 -10.97 -1.75 1.09
C THR A 87 -12.11 -2.56 0.45
N VAL A 88 -12.99 -1.93 -0.34
CA VAL A 88 -14.16 -2.60 -0.95
C VAL A 88 -13.85 -3.20 -2.32
N TRP A 89 -12.90 -2.65 -3.08
CA TRP A 89 -12.44 -3.25 -4.36
C TRP A 89 -11.87 -4.66 -4.16
N TRP A 90 -11.32 -4.92 -2.98
CA TRP A 90 -10.71 -6.20 -2.62
C TRP A 90 -11.71 -7.25 -2.09
N ARG A 91 -13.02 -6.94 -2.04
CA ARG A 91 -14.05 -7.83 -1.47
C ARG A 91 -15.12 -8.36 -2.43
N GLY A 92 -15.06 -8.13 -3.75
CA GLY A 92 -16.00 -8.82 -4.62
C GLY A 92 -16.07 -8.38 -6.08
N SER A 93 -15.42 -9.17 -6.95
CA SER A 93 -16.06 -9.61 -8.19
C SER A 93 -16.81 -10.91 -7.89
N ALA A 94 -18.03 -11.04 -8.39
CA ALA A 94 -18.94 -12.16 -8.11
C ALA A 94 -18.50 -13.52 -8.69
N GLU A 95 -17.27 -13.63 -9.22
CA GLU A 95 -16.65 -14.91 -9.59
C GLU A 95 -15.74 -15.48 -8.49
N VAL A 96 -15.47 -14.72 -7.42
CA VAL A 96 -14.63 -15.16 -6.29
C VAL A 96 -15.46 -15.19 -5.01
N ALA A 97 -16.37 -16.16 -4.93
CA ALA A 97 -17.06 -16.47 -3.70
C ALA A 97 -16.10 -17.17 -2.72
N LEU A 98 -15.65 -16.45 -1.69
CA LEU A 98 -14.94 -17.00 -0.54
C LEU A 98 -15.92 -17.84 0.29
N MET A 99 -15.81 -19.17 0.22
CA MET A 99 -16.53 -20.08 1.13
C MET A 99 -15.66 -20.41 2.34
N GLU A 100 -16.30 -20.46 3.52
CA GLU A 100 -15.70 -20.96 4.76
C GLU A 100 -15.63 -22.50 4.75
N ARG A 101 -14.58 -23.08 5.34
CA ARG A 101 -14.52 -24.51 5.69
C ARG A 101 -14.54 -24.72 7.20
N PRO A 102 -15.05 -25.87 7.69
CA PRO A 102 -15.36 -26.08 9.11
C PRO A 102 -14.16 -26.41 10.01
N ASP A 103 -12.94 -26.45 9.47
CA ASP A 103 -11.79 -27.04 10.14
C ASP A 103 -10.53 -26.16 10.26
N TYR A 104 -10.42 -25.02 9.55
CA TYR A 104 -9.38 -24.01 9.82
C TYR A 104 -9.89 -22.59 9.44
N GLY A 105 -9.95 -21.69 10.43
CA GLY A 105 -10.67 -20.41 10.36
C GLY A 105 -10.05 -19.27 9.54
N PHE A 106 -9.71 -19.47 8.27
CA PHE A 106 -9.47 -18.39 7.31
C PHE A 106 -10.06 -18.73 5.93
N ALA A 107 -10.91 -17.84 5.40
CA ALA A 107 -11.61 -18.00 4.12
C ALA A 107 -10.62 -17.98 2.95
N TRP A 108 -10.71 -19.00 2.10
CA TRP A 108 -9.81 -19.26 0.99
C TRP A 108 -10.48 -18.97 -0.35
N THR A 109 -9.68 -18.56 -1.34
CA THR A 109 -9.95 -18.77 -2.77
C THR A 109 -9.27 -20.07 -3.19
N SER A 110 -10.03 -21.17 -3.38
CA SER A 110 -9.63 -22.51 -3.89
C SER A 110 -8.13 -22.94 -3.87
N PRO A 111 -7.77 -24.08 -3.23
CA PRO A 111 -6.46 -24.79 -3.28
C PRO A 111 -5.72 -24.79 -4.63
N ALA A 112 -6.44 -24.81 -5.75
CA ALA A 112 -5.84 -24.85 -7.08
C ALA A 112 -5.20 -23.51 -7.53
N LEU A 113 -5.49 -22.39 -6.87
CA LEU A 113 -5.01 -21.05 -7.27
C LEU A 113 -3.83 -20.54 -6.44
N THR A 114 -3.69 -20.90 -5.17
CA THR A 114 -2.70 -20.28 -4.26
C THR A 114 -1.35 -21.00 -4.20
N GLU A 115 -1.26 -22.31 -4.49
CA GLU A 115 0.04 -22.99 -4.52
C GLU A 115 0.94 -22.33 -5.58
N GLY A 116 0.36 -21.89 -6.70
CA GLY A 116 1.08 -21.13 -7.71
C GLY A 116 1.61 -19.78 -7.20
N PHE A 117 0.77 -18.99 -6.53
CA PHE A 117 1.15 -17.64 -6.10
C PHE A 117 2.28 -17.62 -5.08
N TYR A 118 2.23 -18.51 -4.08
CA TYR A 118 3.29 -18.55 -3.08
C TYR A 118 4.60 -19.04 -3.69
N THR A 119 4.57 -20.07 -4.56
CA THR A 119 5.76 -20.53 -5.28
C THR A 119 6.34 -19.43 -6.19
N LEU A 120 5.50 -18.69 -6.91
CA LEU A 120 5.91 -17.55 -7.71
C LEU A 120 6.53 -16.44 -6.84
N LEU A 121 5.93 -16.14 -5.68
CA LEU A 121 6.49 -15.18 -4.72
C LEU A 121 7.87 -15.62 -4.23
N LEU A 122 8.04 -16.90 -3.92
CA LEU A 122 9.32 -17.45 -3.49
C LEU A 122 10.40 -17.34 -4.58
N SER A 123 10.02 -17.43 -5.85
CA SER A 123 10.96 -17.25 -6.97
C SER A 123 11.47 -15.81 -7.12
N GLU A 124 10.79 -14.85 -6.49
CA GLU A 124 11.13 -13.43 -6.50
C GLU A 124 11.85 -12.95 -5.23
N LEU A 125 12.27 -13.87 -4.36
CA LEU A 125 13.09 -13.52 -3.20
C LEU A 125 14.39 -12.82 -3.65
N LEU A 126 14.67 -11.67 -3.03
CA LEU A 126 15.92 -10.95 -3.28
C LEU A 126 17.09 -11.76 -2.75
N ASP A 127 18.16 -11.89 -3.53
CA ASP A 127 19.42 -12.49 -3.07
C ASP A 127 20.16 -11.59 -2.05
N SER A 128 21.19 -12.13 -1.42
CA SER A 128 21.97 -11.41 -0.39
C SER A 128 22.62 -10.13 -0.91
N ASP A 129 23.12 -10.15 -2.15
CA ASP A 129 23.86 -9.05 -2.74
C ASP A 129 22.91 -7.90 -3.07
N ARG A 130 21.73 -8.24 -3.61
CA ARG A 130 20.66 -7.28 -3.83
C ARG A 130 20.22 -6.66 -2.51
N ARG A 131 19.93 -7.48 -1.48
CA ARG A 131 19.51 -6.95 -0.17
C ARG A 131 20.55 -5.99 0.42
N ALA A 132 21.82 -6.32 0.30
CA ALA A 132 22.91 -5.43 0.73
C ALA A 132 22.95 -4.13 -0.08
N SER A 133 22.85 -4.21 -1.42
CA SER A 133 22.89 -3.04 -2.31
C SER A 133 21.71 -2.07 -2.11
N GLU A 134 20.53 -2.61 -1.79
CA GLU A 134 19.31 -1.86 -1.49
C GLU A 134 19.25 -1.39 -0.03
N GLY A 135 20.24 -1.80 0.76
CA GLY A 135 20.45 -1.38 2.14
C GLY A 135 19.41 -1.95 3.10
N PHE A 136 18.95 -3.18 2.89
CA PHE A 136 18.11 -3.86 3.89
C PHE A 136 18.84 -4.04 5.23
N PRO A 137 18.13 -4.06 6.37
CA PRO A 137 18.75 -4.28 7.67
C PRO A 137 19.45 -5.64 7.76
N ILE A 138 20.67 -5.64 8.32
CA ILE A 138 21.44 -6.85 8.61
C ILE A 138 21.40 -7.10 10.12
N ALA A 139 21.13 -8.34 10.51
CA ALA A 139 21.03 -8.74 11.92
C ALA A 139 22.31 -8.41 12.68
N GLY A 140 22.19 -7.87 13.89
CA GLY A 140 23.33 -7.53 14.74
C GLY A 140 24.13 -6.28 14.31
N GLN A 141 23.90 -5.74 13.11
CA GLN A 141 24.57 -4.51 12.66
C GLN A 141 23.87 -3.29 13.24
N ARG A 142 24.58 -2.53 14.09
CA ARG A 142 24.08 -1.22 14.54
C ARG A 142 24.05 -0.25 13.36
N SER A 143 22.98 0.53 13.24
CA SER A 143 22.88 1.61 12.26
C SER A 143 24.04 2.59 12.44
N ILE A 144 25.01 2.57 11.51
CA ILE A 144 26.24 3.37 11.55
C ILE A 144 25.94 4.81 11.12
N LYS A 145 24.99 5.52 11.75
CA LYS A 145 24.81 6.96 11.57
C LYS A 145 24.21 7.60 12.82
N SER A 146 25.07 7.95 13.77
CA SER A 146 25.11 9.29 14.36
C SER A 146 26.27 9.33 15.37
N ALA A 147 27.45 9.70 14.88
CA ALA A 147 28.61 9.96 15.73
C ALA A 147 28.62 11.41 16.27
N ASN A 148 27.54 12.18 16.09
CA ASN A 148 27.59 13.62 16.34
C ASN A 148 26.24 14.26 16.75
N THR A 149 25.52 13.70 17.73
CA THR A 149 24.35 14.38 18.30
C THR A 149 24.60 14.78 19.76
N LYS A 150 24.35 16.08 20.04
CA LYS A 150 24.43 16.72 21.38
C LYS A 150 23.27 16.32 22.30
N PHE A 151 22.49 15.32 21.94
CA PHE A 151 21.25 14.93 22.63
C PHE A 151 21.37 13.53 23.24
N PRO A 152 20.72 13.27 24.38
CA PRO A 152 20.79 11.98 25.06
C PRO A 152 20.25 10.88 24.15
N ARG A 153 21.05 9.83 23.93
CA ARG A 153 20.64 8.64 23.19
C ARG A 153 19.39 8.04 23.82
N SER A 154 18.38 7.69 23.01
CA SER A 154 17.28 6.85 23.49
C SER A 154 17.87 5.57 24.10
N SER A 155 17.41 5.18 25.29
CA SER A 155 17.81 3.92 25.95
C SER A 155 17.37 2.65 25.19
N VAL A 156 16.59 2.80 24.12
CA VAL A 156 16.03 1.73 23.30
C VAL A 156 17.11 1.11 22.40
N ASN A 157 17.23 -0.23 22.43
CA ASN A 157 18.17 -0.98 21.62
C ASN A 157 17.82 -0.91 20.12
N ASN A 158 18.58 -0.13 19.35
CA ASN A 158 18.37 0.07 17.91
C ASN A 158 18.97 -1.03 17.00
N THR A 159 19.26 -2.22 17.54
CA THR A 159 19.83 -3.33 16.75
C THR A 159 18.72 -4.04 15.97
N PRO A 160 18.85 -4.23 14.64
CA PRO A 160 17.97 -5.07 13.86
C PRO A 160 17.97 -6.52 14.36
N LEU A 161 16.78 -7.11 14.48
CA LEU A 161 16.58 -8.49 14.91
C LEU A 161 15.94 -9.32 13.81
N CYS A 162 16.27 -10.61 13.76
CA CYS A 162 15.54 -11.56 12.92
C CYS A 162 14.18 -11.89 13.54
N PRO A 163 13.17 -12.20 12.71
CA PRO A 163 11.98 -12.91 13.17
C PRO A 163 12.37 -14.18 13.97
N PRO A 164 11.55 -14.60 14.94
CA PRO A 164 11.83 -15.79 15.74
C PRO A 164 11.88 -17.05 14.88
N GLU A 165 12.65 -18.04 15.32
CA GLU A 165 12.62 -19.36 14.69
C GLU A 165 11.26 -20.03 14.92
N PRO A 166 10.81 -20.90 13.99
CA PRO A 166 9.60 -21.69 14.16
C PRO A 166 9.66 -22.47 15.47
N SER A 167 8.62 -22.33 16.28
CA SER A 167 8.50 -23.02 17.56
C SER A 167 7.14 -23.69 17.66
N ALA A 168 7.08 -24.87 18.28
CA ALA A 168 5.83 -25.52 18.65
C ALA A 168 4.93 -24.63 19.54
N SER A 169 5.50 -23.62 20.22
CA SER A 169 4.77 -22.64 21.03
C SER A 169 4.23 -21.42 20.25
N LEU A 170 4.67 -21.23 19.01
CA LEU A 170 4.17 -20.21 18.06
C LEU A 170 3.43 -20.94 16.92
N PRO A 171 2.23 -21.48 17.17
CA PRO A 171 1.54 -22.36 16.23
C PRO A 171 1.05 -21.67 14.94
N ARG A 172 1.28 -20.36 14.77
CA ARG A 172 0.67 -19.54 13.71
C ARG A 172 1.58 -18.39 13.27
N ALA A 173 2.47 -18.66 12.33
CA ALA A 173 3.13 -17.63 11.52
C ALA A 173 2.43 -17.51 10.16
N TYR A 174 2.33 -16.29 9.63
CA TYR A 174 1.86 -16.08 8.26
C TYR A 174 2.95 -16.47 7.25
N ALA A 175 2.54 -17.05 6.13
CA ALA A 175 3.48 -17.41 5.06
C ALA A 175 4.10 -16.17 4.40
N ALA A 176 3.31 -15.12 4.21
CA ALA A 176 3.76 -13.87 3.61
C ALA A 176 2.96 -12.68 4.14
N LEU A 177 3.66 -11.60 4.51
CA LEU A 177 3.09 -10.37 5.06
C LEU A 177 3.51 -9.17 4.21
N VAL A 178 2.53 -8.37 3.79
CA VAL A 178 2.75 -7.09 3.13
C VAL A 178 2.75 -5.99 4.18
N ILE A 179 3.79 -5.16 4.19
CA ILE A 179 3.98 -4.11 5.19
C ILE A 179 4.12 -2.77 4.49
N ASP A 180 3.44 -1.78 5.04
CA ASP A 180 3.65 -0.37 4.74
C ASP A 180 3.58 0.47 6.03
N CYS A 181 4.47 1.45 6.15
CA CYS A 181 4.59 2.32 7.30
C CYS A 181 4.59 3.79 6.89
N GLU A 182 3.94 4.61 7.71
CA GLU A 182 4.10 6.06 7.66
C GLU A 182 5.16 6.52 8.65
N MET A 183 6.09 7.36 8.18
CA MET A 183 7.22 7.84 8.98
C MET A 183 7.22 9.36 9.19
N VAL A 184 7.61 9.75 10.40
CA VAL A 184 7.85 11.15 10.81
C VAL A 184 9.34 11.41 10.99
N GLU A 185 9.72 12.68 11.14
CA GLU A 185 11.09 13.11 11.41
C GLU A 185 11.23 13.64 12.84
N LEU A 186 12.22 13.11 13.57
CA LEU A 186 12.60 13.52 14.91
C LEU A 186 13.61 14.69 14.89
N GLU A 187 13.93 15.26 16.05
CA GLU A 187 14.83 16.43 16.17
C GLU A 187 16.22 16.25 15.54
N ASP A 188 16.77 15.03 15.60
CA ASP A 188 18.08 14.65 15.06
C ASP A 188 18.05 14.28 13.56
N HIS A 189 16.99 14.63 12.83
CA HIS A 189 16.75 14.20 11.44
C HIS A 189 16.66 12.67 11.27
N VAL A 190 16.38 11.98 12.37
CA VAL A 190 16.14 10.53 12.40
C VAL A 190 14.67 10.28 12.11
N GLN A 191 14.36 9.28 11.31
CA GLN A 191 12.99 8.88 11.04
C GLN A 191 12.44 7.95 12.13
N ASP A 192 11.13 8.03 12.36
CA ASP A 192 10.41 7.16 13.30
C ASP A 192 9.00 6.84 12.81
N LEU A 193 8.38 5.80 13.37
CA LEU A 193 7.10 5.27 12.94
C LEU A 193 5.91 6.04 13.54
N VAL A 194 4.88 6.32 12.73
CA VAL A 194 3.63 6.95 13.21
C VAL A 194 2.36 6.20 12.84
N SER A 195 2.39 5.38 11.79
CA SER A 195 1.28 4.51 11.38
C SER A 195 1.82 3.29 10.67
N ILE A 196 1.13 2.15 10.77
CA ILE A 196 1.50 0.91 10.09
C ILE A 196 0.27 0.14 9.66
N SER A 197 0.39 -0.51 8.50
CA SER A 197 -0.52 -1.55 8.01
C SER A 197 0.27 -2.82 7.67
N VAL A 198 -0.28 -3.97 8.09
CA VAL A 198 0.21 -5.30 7.78
C VAL A 198 -0.94 -6.12 7.24
N VAL A 199 -0.76 -6.68 6.05
CA VAL A 199 -1.77 -7.45 5.32
C VAL A 199 -1.23 -8.84 5.01
N ASP A 200 -2.05 -9.87 5.16
CA ASP A 200 -1.72 -11.21 4.67
C ASP A 200 -1.70 -11.20 3.14
N PHE A 201 -0.54 -11.50 2.55
CA PHE A 201 -0.35 -11.47 1.10
C PHE A 201 -1.28 -12.46 0.39
N LEU A 202 -1.61 -13.60 0.99
CA LEU A 202 -2.40 -14.62 0.30
C LEU A 202 -3.90 -14.27 0.34
N SER A 203 -4.44 -14.00 1.53
CA SER A 203 -5.88 -13.73 1.68
C SER A 203 -6.30 -12.27 1.47
N GLY A 204 -5.35 -11.32 1.53
CA GLY A 204 -5.66 -9.88 1.55
C GLY A 204 -6.29 -9.39 2.86
N ARG A 205 -6.33 -10.23 3.91
CA ARG A 205 -6.86 -9.84 5.22
C ARG A 205 -5.90 -8.88 5.92
N ILE A 206 -6.48 -7.89 6.59
CA ILE A 206 -5.73 -6.96 7.45
C ILE A 206 -5.36 -7.70 8.72
N VAL A 207 -4.07 -7.78 9.01
CA VAL A 207 -3.53 -8.51 10.18
C VAL A 207 -3.20 -7.54 11.32
N LEU A 208 -2.62 -6.38 10.99
CA LEU A 208 -2.33 -5.32 11.93
C LEU A 208 -2.56 -3.97 11.24
N GLY A 209 -3.31 -3.07 11.86
CA GLY A 209 -3.44 -1.69 11.44
C GLY A 209 -3.49 -0.81 12.68
N SER A 210 -2.53 0.09 12.86
CA SER A 210 -2.46 0.89 14.08
C SER A 210 -1.69 2.19 13.92
N LEU A 211 -2.12 3.20 14.69
CA LEU A 211 -1.32 4.38 14.95
C LEU A 211 -0.24 4.06 15.97
N VAL A 212 0.92 4.70 15.80
CA VAL A 212 2.10 4.47 16.63
C VAL A 212 2.52 5.80 17.25
N GLN A 213 2.79 5.80 18.54
CA GLN A 213 3.43 6.91 19.22
C GLN A 213 4.95 6.87 18.95
N PRO A 214 5.54 7.87 18.29
CA PRO A 214 6.99 7.96 18.12
C PRO A 214 7.74 7.93 19.46
N ILE A 215 8.92 7.32 19.49
CA ILE A 215 9.76 7.08 20.68
C ILE A 215 10.39 8.36 21.23
N SER A 216 10.35 9.46 20.48
CA SER A 216 10.99 10.73 20.83
C SER A 216 10.25 11.91 20.23
N ARG A 217 10.70 13.14 20.53
CA ARG A 217 10.06 14.36 20.07
C ARG A 217 10.11 14.46 18.54
N VAL A 218 8.94 14.58 17.93
CA VAL A 218 8.77 14.79 16.49
C VAL A 218 9.06 16.25 16.15
N LYS A 219 9.97 16.46 15.19
CA LYS A 219 10.30 17.77 14.60
C LYS A 219 9.39 18.08 13.42
N ASP A 220 9.18 17.11 12.54
CA ASP A 220 8.28 17.22 11.39
C ASP A 220 7.41 15.98 11.26
N TRP A 221 6.09 16.19 11.33
CA TRP A 221 5.07 15.15 11.23
C TRP A 221 4.81 14.70 9.79
N ARG A 222 5.30 15.46 8.81
CA ARG A 222 5.08 15.22 7.39
C ARG A 222 3.59 15.00 7.08
N THR A 223 2.69 15.71 7.76
CA THR A 223 1.23 15.47 7.73
C THR A 223 0.62 15.51 6.33
N ARG A 224 1.26 16.22 5.38
CA ARG A 224 0.85 16.22 3.96
C ARG A 224 1.02 14.85 3.29
N VAL A 225 1.94 14.04 3.79
CA VAL A 225 2.23 12.67 3.34
C VAL A 225 1.57 11.70 4.32
N THR A 226 1.89 11.75 5.60
CA THR A 226 1.46 10.72 6.57
C THR A 226 -0.02 10.77 6.96
N GLY A 227 -0.69 11.90 6.70
CA GLY A 227 -2.07 12.14 7.16
C GLY A 227 -2.20 12.30 8.68
N VAL A 228 -1.13 12.09 9.45
CA VAL A 228 -1.15 12.15 10.90
C VAL A 228 -0.77 13.54 11.39
N HIS A 229 -1.68 14.14 12.16
CA HIS A 229 -1.42 15.33 12.97
C HIS A 229 -1.27 14.94 14.45
N PRO A 230 -0.45 15.63 15.25
CA PRO A 230 -0.31 15.33 16.69
C PRO A 230 -1.64 15.31 17.45
N SER A 231 -2.66 16.06 16.99
CA SER A 231 -4.00 15.98 17.58
C SER A 231 -4.69 14.64 17.35
N ILE A 232 -4.50 13.99 16.18
CA ILE A 232 -5.08 12.68 15.86
C ILE A 232 -4.57 11.64 16.86
N LEU A 233 -3.25 11.58 17.09
CA LEU A 233 -2.68 10.68 18.09
C LEU A 233 -3.18 10.98 19.50
N ARG A 234 -3.30 12.26 19.88
CA ARG A 234 -3.83 12.64 21.20
C ARG A 234 -5.27 12.18 21.39
N THR A 235 -6.11 12.40 20.38
CA THR A 235 -7.50 11.94 20.39
C THR A 235 -7.59 10.42 20.42
N ALA A 236 -6.76 9.71 19.62
CA ALA A 236 -6.73 8.26 19.61
C ALA A 236 -6.33 7.67 20.97
N LYS A 237 -5.39 8.29 21.69
CA LYS A 237 -5.00 7.86 23.05
C LYS A 237 -6.08 8.11 24.11
N GLN A 238 -6.98 9.05 23.88
CA GLN A 238 -8.09 9.37 24.78
C GLN A 238 -9.31 8.49 24.53
N ASP A 239 -9.37 7.82 23.38
CA ASP A 239 -10.45 6.93 23.00
C ASP A 239 -10.15 5.50 23.48
N PRO A 240 -10.88 4.97 24.48
CA PRO A 240 -10.65 3.63 25.01
C PRO A 240 -10.95 2.51 24.01
N SER A 241 -11.62 2.80 22.88
CA SER A 241 -11.87 1.84 21.81
C SER A 241 -10.70 1.70 20.84
N LYS A 242 -9.68 2.56 20.94
CA LYS A 242 -8.52 2.58 20.04
C LYS A 242 -7.25 2.18 20.76
N THR A 243 -6.46 1.35 20.10
CA THR A 243 -5.11 0.97 20.57
C THR A 243 -4.08 1.76 19.78
N VAL A 244 -3.25 2.53 20.49
CA VAL A 244 -2.07 3.21 19.95
C VAL A 244 -0.83 2.49 20.46
N LEU A 245 -0.03 1.93 19.57
CA LEU A 245 1.19 1.22 19.92
C LEU A 245 2.29 2.22 20.33
N GLN A 246 3.17 1.81 21.25
CA GLN A 246 4.24 2.62 21.81
C GLN A 246 5.56 2.36 21.08
N GLY A 247 5.78 3.13 20.03
CA GLY A 247 7.00 3.11 19.23
C GLY A 247 7.16 1.86 18.37
N TRP A 248 8.20 1.89 17.54
CA TRP A 248 8.57 0.75 16.70
C TRP A 248 8.89 -0.55 17.49
N PRO A 249 9.39 -0.56 18.76
CA PRO A 249 9.68 -1.81 19.46
C PRO A 249 8.44 -2.66 19.71
N GLU A 250 7.34 -2.05 20.18
CA GLU A 250 6.08 -2.75 20.41
C GLU A 250 5.50 -3.26 19.08
N VAL A 251 5.61 -2.46 18.02
CA VAL A 251 5.17 -2.88 16.68
C VAL A 251 5.95 -4.10 16.20
N ARG A 252 7.29 -4.12 16.36
CA ARG A 252 8.11 -5.29 16.02
C ARG A 252 7.70 -6.53 16.82
N GLU A 253 7.43 -6.39 18.11
CA GLU A 253 6.95 -7.51 18.94
C GLU A 253 5.60 -8.05 18.44
N LYS A 254 4.67 -7.17 18.04
CA LYS A 254 3.40 -7.58 17.44
C LYS A 254 3.60 -8.33 16.12
N ILE A 255 4.54 -7.89 15.28
CA ILE A 255 4.90 -8.58 14.04
C ILE A 255 5.54 -9.94 14.35
N PHE A 256 6.46 -10.03 15.30
CA PHE A 256 7.12 -11.29 15.68
C PHE A 256 6.17 -12.29 16.36
N ALA A 257 5.04 -11.84 16.89
CA ALA A 257 4.00 -12.73 17.39
C ALA A 257 3.21 -13.45 16.27
N ILE A 258 3.33 -12.99 15.02
CA ILE A 258 2.60 -13.50 13.86
C ILE A 258 3.53 -13.88 12.68
N ALA A 259 4.84 -13.73 12.83
CA ALA A 259 5.83 -13.98 11.81
C ALA A 259 7.00 -14.77 12.41
N ASP A 260 7.60 -15.64 11.60
CA ASP A 260 8.78 -16.41 11.94
C ASP A 260 9.87 -16.26 10.86
N SER A 261 10.99 -16.98 11.01
CA SER A 261 12.10 -16.95 10.04
C SER A 261 11.70 -17.46 8.64
N ASN A 262 10.54 -18.11 8.48
CA ASN A 262 10.00 -18.53 7.18
C ASN A 262 9.03 -17.54 6.55
N THR A 263 8.52 -16.56 7.30
CA THR A 263 7.61 -15.52 6.79
C THR A 263 8.30 -14.66 5.72
N VAL A 264 7.69 -14.55 4.54
CA VAL A 264 8.14 -13.64 3.48
C VAL A 264 7.60 -12.23 3.75
N PHE A 265 8.48 -11.25 3.81
CA PHE A 265 8.11 -9.85 3.94
C PHE A 265 8.03 -9.20 2.56
N VAL A 266 6.91 -8.54 2.30
CA VAL A 266 6.55 -7.98 1.01
C VAL A 266 6.30 -6.48 1.16
N GLY A 267 6.75 -5.66 0.21
CA GLY A 267 6.54 -4.21 0.29
C GLY A 267 6.95 -3.43 -0.96
N HIS A 268 6.79 -2.11 -0.89
CA HIS A 268 7.24 -1.18 -1.91
C HIS A 268 8.30 -0.25 -1.33
N ALA A 269 9.55 -0.37 -1.81
CA ALA A 269 10.70 0.26 -1.14
C ALA A 269 10.80 -0.15 0.34
N LEU A 270 10.56 -1.45 0.59
CA LEU A 270 10.52 -2.14 1.87
C LEU A 270 11.79 -1.98 2.75
N PRO A 271 13.01 -1.67 2.23
CA PRO A 271 14.12 -1.32 3.11
C PRO A 271 13.79 -0.18 4.07
N ASN A 272 12.90 0.74 3.71
CA ASN A 272 12.53 1.87 4.56
C ASN A 272 11.74 1.39 5.79
N ASP A 273 10.72 0.56 5.58
CA ASP A 273 9.86 0.02 6.63
C ASP A 273 10.67 -0.88 7.59
N LEU A 274 11.43 -1.83 7.04
CA LEU A 274 12.20 -2.77 7.85
C LEU A 274 13.33 -2.08 8.63
N LYS A 275 13.89 -0.96 8.14
CA LYS A 275 14.85 -0.14 8.90
C LYS A 275 14.22 0.51 10.11
N ILE A 276 13.01 1.04 9.98
CA ILE A 276 12.28 1.67 11.08
C ILE A 276 11.85 0.63 12.10
N LEU A 277 11.34 -0.50 11.62
CA LEU A 277 10.93 -1.63 12.45
C LEU A 277 12.10 -2.40 13.06
N ARG A 278 13.33 -2.18 12.58
CA ARG A 278 14.53 -2.92 13.01
C ARG A 278 14.34 -4.43 12.85
N ILE A 279 13.81 -4.83 11.70
CA ILE A 279 13.61 -6.23 11.32
C ILE A 279 14.65 -6.56 10.24
N ALA A 280 15.47 -7.58 10.51
CA ALA A 280 16.42 -8.13 9.55
C ALA A 280 15.90 -9.49 9.08
N THR A 281 15.66 -9.65 7.79
CA THR A 281 15.16 -10.89 7.22
C THR A 281 15.81 -11.14 5.86
N ASP A 282 16.02 -12.41 5.53
CA ASP A 282 16.46 -12.86 4.22
C ASP A 282 15.31 -13.25 3.29
N ARG A 283 14.06 -13.15 3.76
CA ARG A 283 12.87 -13.50 2.99
C ARG A 283 12.13 -12.24 2.58
N VAL A 284 12.61 -11.59 1.53
CA VAL A 284 12.05 -10.32 1.04
C VAL A 284 11.64 -10.40 -0.42
N VAL A 285 10.45 -9.89 -0.71
CA VAL A 285 10.03 -9.49 -2.06
C VAL A 285 9.71 -8.00 -2.06
N ASP A 286 10.32 -7.25 -2.98
CA ASP A 286 10.15 -5.81 -3.08
C ASP A 286 9.69 -5.43 -4.49
N SER A 287 8.58 -4.70 -4.60
CA SER A 287 8.01 -4.33 -5.90
C SER A 287 8.88 -3.35 -6.70
N VAL A 288 9.72 -2.54 -6.06
CA VAL A 288 10.72 -1.68 -6.74
C VAL A 288 11.80 -2.54 -7.38
N ALA A 289 12.26 -3.58 -6.68
CA ALA A 289 13.25 -4.50 -7.24
C ALA A 289 12.65 -5.32 -8.38
N LEU A 290 11.43 -5.84 -8.21
CA LEU A 290 10.72 -6.62 -9.23
C LEU A 290 10.54 -5.83 -10.53
N THR A 291 10.06 -4.60 -10.44
CA THR A 291 9.89 -3.70 -11.60
C THR A 291 11.23 -3.29 -12.22
N ALA A 292 12.25 -3.03 -11.40
CA ALA A 292 13.59 -2.72 -11.92
C ALA A 292 14.25 -3.91 -12.62
N TYR A 293 14.03 -5.14 -12.15
CA TYR A 293 14.50 -6.35 -12.82
C TYR A 293 13.82 -6.59 -14.15
N ALA A 294 12.51 -6.34 -14.25
CA ALA A 294 11.80 -6.41 -15.51
C ALA A 294 12.35 -5.41 -16.54
N ALA A 295 12.67 -4.19 -16.10
CA ALA A 295 13.16 -3.13 -16.99
C ALA A 295 14.65 -3.26 -17.37
N PHE A 296 15.50 -3.65 -16.42
CA PHE A 296 16.96 -3.53 -16.60
C PHE A 296 17.72 -4.86 -16.44
N GLY A 297 17.02 -5.94 -16.10
CA GLY A 297 17.62 -7.24 -15.80
C GLY A 297 18.18 -7.33 -14.38
N ARG A 298 18.43 -8.57 -13.93
CA ARG A 298 18.90 -8.84 -12.55
C ARG A 298 20.37 -8.52 -12.31
N SER A 299 21.18 -8.46 -13.36
CA SER A 299 22.64 -8.28 -13.29
C SER A 299 23.08 -6.83 -13.05
N VAL A 300 22.16 -5.86 -13.02
CA VAL A 300 22.51 -4.45 -12.80
C VAL A 300 22.96 -4.20 -11.36
N ALA A 301 24.15 -3.63 -11.17
CA ALA A 301 24.68 -3.35 -9.83
C ALA A 301 23.79 -2.37 -9.04
N LYS A 302 23.20 -1.38 -9.71
CA LYS A 302 22.28 -0.41 -9.14
C LYS A 302 21.11 -0.21 -10.09
N PHE A 303 19.92 -0.04 -9.55
CA PHE A 303 18.74 0.30 -10.35
C PHE A 303 18.88 1.70 -10.95
N PRO A 304 18.93 1.83 -12.30
CA PRO A 304 19.02 3.13 -12.97
C PRO A 304 17.82 4.04 -12.68
N ARG A 305 16.64 3.41 -12.57
CA ARG A 305 15.38 4.06 -12.22
C ARG A 305 14.63 3.19 -11.22
N ARG A 306 13.85 3.85 -10.36
CA ARG A 306 12.89 3.25 -9.44
C ARG A 306 11.52 3.85 -9.75
N TRP A 307 10.49 3.01 -9.80
CA TRP A 307 9.11 3.45 -9.94
C TRP A 307 8.51 3.67 -8.56
N SER A 308 7.79 4.77 -8.38
CA SER A 308 6.92 4.92 -7.21
C SER A 308 5.74 3.96 -7.31
N LEU A 309 5.11 3.65 -6.18
CA LEU A 309 3.93 2.80 -6.13
C LEU A 309 2.84 3.33 -7.07
N LYS A 310 2.55 4.64 -6.97
CA LYS A 310 1.64 5.34 -7.88
C LYS A 310 1.93 5.08 -9.36
N THR A 311 3.18 5.32 -9.79
CA THR A 311 3.55 5.16 -11.21
C THR A 311 3.51 3.69 -11.63
N ALA A 312 3.96 2.76 -10.78
CA ALA A 312 3.93 1.34 -11.10
C ALA A 312 2.49 0.81 -11.23
N CYS A 313 1.60 1.17 -10.31
CA CYS A 313 0.18 0.81 -10.38
C CYS A 313 -0.51 1.39 -11.62
N GLU A 314 -0.21 2.64 -11.97
CA GLU A 314 -0.77 3.30 -13.14
C GLU A 314 -0.25 2.66 -14.44
N GLU A 315 1.07 2.50 -14.59
CA GLU A 315 1.69 1.99 -15.83
C GLU A 315 1.40 0.50 -16.08
N LEU A 316 1.35 -0.34 -15.02
CA LEU A 316 1.21 -1.80 -15.16
C LEU A 316 -0.25 -2.27 -15.05
N MET A 317 -1.02 -1.68 -14.13
CA MET A 317 -2.40 -2.11 -13.85
C MET A 317 -3.46 -1.12 -14.33
N GLY A 318 -3.09 0.11 -14.69
CA GLY A 318 -4.04 1.18 -15.01
C GLY A 318 -4.81 1.68 -13.79
N VAL A 319 -4.26 1.50 -12.58
CA VAL A 319 -4.90 1.85 -11.31
C VAL A 319 -4.23 3.07 -10.71
N GLU A 320 -5.02 4.10 -10.42
CA GLU A 320 -4.54 5.25 -9.65
C GLU A 320 -4.61 4.97 -8.15
N VAL A 321 -3.48 5.14 -7.47
CA VAL A 321 -3.34 5.10 -6.01
C VAL A 321 -2.66 6.39 -5.54
N GLN A 322 -2.69 6.68 -4.24
CA GLN A 322 -2.08 7.89 -3.67
C GLN A 322 -2.60 9.15 -4.39
N MET A 323 -3.91 9.38 -4.27
CA MET A 323 -4.60 10.46 -4.96
C MET A 323 -3.90 11.80 -4.71
N LYS A 324 -3.81 12.63 -5.75
CA LYS A 324 -3.08 13.89 -5.66
C LYS A 324 -3.70 14.80 -4.60
N TYR A 325 -2.85 15.38 -3.74
CA TYR A 325 -3.23 16.22 -2.60
C TYR A 325 -3.91 15.49 -1.42
N CYS A 326 -4.06 14.17 -1.50
CA CYS A 326 -4.42 13.35 -0.35
C CYS A 326 -3.15 12.86 0.36
N PRO A 327 -3.17 12.77 1.69
CA PRO A 327 -2.16 12.00 2.39
C PRO A 327 -2.21 10.53 1.97
N HIS A 328 -1.09 9.84 2.15
CA HIS A 328 -0.97 8.41 1.97
C HIS A 328 -1.73 7.69 3.09
N ASP A 329 -2.24 6.51 2.75
CA ASP A 329 -2.85 5.57 3.68
C ASP A 329 -2.04 4.27 3.62
N PRO A 330 -1.39 3.84 4.71
CA PRO A 330 -0.55 2.64 4.68
C PRO A 330 -1.35 1.39 4.33
N LEU A 331 -2.68 1.38 4.58
CA LEU A 331 -3.52 0.27 4.16
C LEU A 331 -3.75 0.24 2.64
N GLU A 332 -3.98 1.41 2.02
CA GLU A 332 -4.04 1.53 0.55
C GLU A 332 -2.72 1.08 -0.07
N ASP A 333 -1.60 1.58 0.46
CA ASP A 333 -0.27 1.32 -0.08
C ASP A 333 0.13 -0.16 0.06
N ALA A 334 -0.18 -0.80 1.20
CA ALA A 334 0.05 -2.24 1.39
C ALA A 334 -0.80 -3.09 0.43
N LEU A 335 -2.09 -2.77 0.25
CA LEU A 335 -2.97 -3.52 -0.66
C LEU A 335 -2.60 -3.29 -2.12
N ALA A 336 -2.26 -2.07 -2.51
CA ALA A 336 -1.80 -1.75 -3.86
C ALA A 336 -0.48 -2.48 -4.19
N THR A 337 0.44 -2.53 -3.23
CA THR A 337 1.70 -3.27 -3.36
C THR A 337 1.48 -4.77 -3.54
N ARG A 338 0.60 -5.36 -2.72
CA ARG A 338 0.19 -6.76 -2.83
C ARG A 338 -0.24 -7.09 -4.25
N GLU A 339 -1.11 -6.25 -4.79
CA GLU A 339 -1.81 -6.49 -6.06
C GLU A 339 -0.91 -6.20 -7.25
N LEU A 340 -0.03 -5.21 -7.14
CA LEU A 340 1.06 -4.97 -8.08
C LEU A 340 1.96 -6.21 -8.21
N ILE A 341 2.37 -6.82 -7.09
CA ILE A 341 3.20 -8.02 -7.11
C ILE A 341 2.45 -9.20 -7.71
N ILE A 342 1.20 -9.44 -7.30
CA ILE A 342 0.34 -10.50 -7.89
C ILE A 342 0.23 -10.32 -9.40
N TRP A 343 0.01 -9.09 -9.88
CA TRP A 343 -0.07 -8.78 -11.29
C TRP A 343 1.24 -9.11 -12.02
N CYS A 344 2.38 -8.67 -11.48
CA CYS A 344 3.71 -8.93 -12.04
C CYS A 344 4.00 -10.44 -12.15
N LEU A 345 3.65 -11.20 -11.12
CA LEU A 345 3.86 -12.65 -11.06
C LEU A 345 2.96 -13.42 -12.05
N THR A 346 1.74 -12.93 -12.30
CA THR A 346 0.77 -13.61 -13.18
C THR A 346 0.82 -13.18 -14.64
N HIS A 347 1.45 -12.04 -14.93
CA HIS A 347 1.56 -11.49 -16.27
C HIS A 347 3.02 -11.29 -16.69
N PRO A 348 3.90 -12.32 -16.62
CA PRO A 348 5.33 -12.17 -16.88
C PRO A 348 5.62 -11.64 -18.29
N ALA A 349 4.86 -12.06 -19.30
CA ALA A 349 5.02 -11.57 -20.68
C ALA A 349 4.73 -10.06 -20.78
N ARG A 350 3.66 -9.58 -20.13
CA ARG A 350 3.29 -8.15 -20.13
C ARG A 350 4.26 -7.32 -19.32
N LEU A 351 4.76 -7.88 -18.20
CA LEU A 351 5.79 -7.24 -17.38
C LEU A 351 7.10 -7.05 -18.17
N LEU A 352 7.51 -8.04 -18.96
CA LEU A 352 8.70 -7.95 -19.81
C LEU A 352 8.50 -6.94 -20.95
N GLU A 353 7.35 -6.95 -21.62
CA GLU A 353 7.02 -5.97 -22.66
C GLU A 353 7.02 -4.53 -22.14
N TRP A 354 6.43 -4.33 -20.96
CA TRP A 354 6.51 -3.05 -20.24
C TRP A 354 7.97 -2.70 -19.92
N GLY A 355 8.74 -3.66 -19.41
CA GLY A 355 10.16 -3.53 -19.07
C GLY A 355 11.00 -3.04 -20.26
N ASP A 356 10.83 -3.65 -21.43
CA ASP A 356 11.51 -3.24 -22.66
C ASP A 356 11.12 -1.81 -23.08
N THR A 357 9.83 -1.49 -23.01
CA THR A 357 9.32 -0.16 -23.35
C THR A 357 9.93 0.91 -22.45
N VAL A 358 9.92 0.69 -21.13
CA VAL A 358 10.46 1.67 -20.18
C VAL A 358 11.99 1.76 -20.25
N ARG A 359 12.69 0.68 -20.59
CA ARG A 359 14.14 0.68 -20.82
C ARG A 359 14.52 1.56 -22.01
N VAL A 360 13.86 1.37 -23.15
CA VAL A 360 14.10 2.19 -24.35
C VAL A 360 13.80 3.66 -24.06
N ASN A 361 12.67 3.96 -23.42
CA ASN A 361 12.32 5.33 -23.04
C ASN A 361 13.37 5.95 -22.08
N HIS A 362 13.86 5.16 -21.13
CA HIS A 362 14.90 5.60 -20.21
C HIS A 362 16.22 5.91 -20.94
N GLU A 363 16.65 5.08 -21.89
CA GLU A 363 17.84 5.31 -22.70
C GLU A 363 17.74 6.62 -23.51
N ILE A 364 16.57 6.88 -24.13
CA ILE A 364 16.30 8.14 -24.85
C ILE A 364 16.43 9.34 -23.91
N VAL A 365 15.77 9.30 -22.75
CA VAL A 365 15.79 10.41 -21.77
C VAL A 365 17.22 10.66 -21.25
N VAL A 366 18.01 9.60 -21.04
CA VAL A 366 19.41 9.72 -20.61
C VAL A 366 20.26 10.38 -21.70
N GLU A 367 20.13 9.97 -22.96
CA GLU A 367 20.86 10.56 -24.08
C GLU A 367 20.49 12.04 -24.29
N GLU A 368 19.21 12.38 -24.24
CA GLU A 368 18.78 13.78 -24.30
C GLU A 368 19.34 14.62 -23.16
N ARG A 369 19.40 14.07 -21.94
CA ARG A 369 19.99 14.77 -20.79
C ARG A 369 21.50 14.97 -20.99
N ARG A 370 22.22 13.98 -21.51
CA ARG A 370 23.65 14.09 -21.83
C ARG A 370 23.90 15.17 -22.87
N GLU A 371 23.05 15.23 -23.91
CA GLU A 371 23.18 16.24 -24.95
C GLU A 371 22.91 17.65 -24.43
N ARG A 372 21.84 17.84 -23.63
CA ARG A 372 21.57 19.12 -22.96
C ARG A 372 22.76 19.58 -22.11
N GLN A 373 23.37 18.67 -21.35
CA GLN A 373 24.54 18.97 -20.52
C GLN A 373 25.77 19.35 -21.37
N ARG A 374 26.00 18.70 -22.50
CA ARG A 374 27.07 19.07 -23.45
C ARG A 374 26.87 20.47 -24.00
N ILE A 375 25.66 20.78 -24.47
CA ILE A 375 25.32 22.11 -25.00
C ILE A 375 25.49 23.19 -23.93
N GLU A 376 25.04 22.95 -22.70
CA GLU A 376 25.23 23.88 -21.58
C GLU A 376 26.71 24.09 -21.24
N ALA A 377 27.52 23.02 -21.25
CA ALA A 377 28.94 23.11 -20.99
C ALA A 377 29.67 23.93 -22.06
N LEU A 378 29.32 23.74 -23.35
CA LEU A 378 29.85 24.52 -24.45
C LEU A 378 29.51 26.01 -24.31
N LYS A 379 28.24 26.34 -24.02
CA LYS A 379 27.81 27.73 -23.77
C LYS A 379 28.56 28.38 -22.61
N ARG A 380 28.78 27.66 -21.51
CA ARG A 380 29.57 28.17 -20.36
C ARG A 380 31.03 28.42 -20.75
N ALA A 381 31.63 27.55 -21.56
CA ALA A 381 33.00 27.72 -22.03
C ALA A 381 33.15 28.92 -22.98
N GLU A 382 32.17 29.15 -23.85
CA GLU A 382 32.14 30.34 -24.74
C GLU A 382 32.00 31.64 -23.95
N LEU A 383 31.09 31.70 -22.97
CA LEU A 383 30.93 32.87 -22.10
C LEU A 383 32.22 33.18 -21.32
N SER A 384 32.86 32.15 -20.75
CA SER A 384 34.12 32.33 -20.02
C SER A 384 35.27 32.83 -20.92
N ARG A 385 35.31 32.41 -22.20
CA ARG A 385 36.27 32.93 -23.19
C ARG A 385 35.98 34.38 -23.58
N ALA A 386 34.71 34.76 -23.71
CA ALA A 386 34.33 36.14 -24.00
C ALA A 386 34.67 37.09 -22.85
N GLU A 387 34.49 36.65 -21.59
CA GLU A 387 34.84 37.43 -20.39
C GLU A 387 36.36 37.60 -20.21
N SER A 388 37.15 36.60 -20.59
CA SER A 388 38.62 36.66 -20.53
C SER A 388 39.26 37.40 -21.71
N GLY A 389 38.55 37.55 -22.83
CA GLY A 389 39.00 38.31 -24.00
C GLY A 389 38.71 39.82 -23.95
N GLY A 390 37.98 40.31 -22.94
CA GLY A 390 37.58 41.72 -22.81
C GLY A 390 38.57 42.65 -22.09
N ASN A 391 39.74 42.17 -21.69
CA ASN A 391 40.81 42.97 -21.09
C ASN A 391 41.97 43.11 -22.08
N TYR A 392 41.82 43.98 -23.10
CA TYR A 392 42.93 44.47 -23.91
C TYR A 392 42.75 45.95 -24.25
#